data_AF-K6VCM2-F1
#
_entry.id   AF-K6VCM2-F1
#
_cell.length_a   1.000
_cell.length_b   1.000
_cell.length_c   1.000
_cell.angle_alpha   90.00
_cell.angle_beta   90.00
_cell.angle_gamma   90.00
#
_symmetry.space_group_name_H-M   'P 1'
#
loop_
_entity.id
_entity.type
_entity.pdbx_description
1 polymer ?
#
loop_
_entity_poly.entity_id
_entity_poly.type
_entity_poly.pdbx_seq_one_letter_code
_entity_poly.pdbx_strand_id
1 'polypeptide(L)'
;MPKITAYSGHQNVAMLGIGAYRPRRLVSNDEVCEVLDSTDEWIFERSGIRNRRWISGDESARSMAAAAAERAIRNAGVAKEKIGALILATNSWRTKIPHGG
;
A
#
# COMPACT_ATOMS: atom_id res chain seq x y z
N MET A 1 -45.76 5.71 10.35
CA MET A 1 -44.76 5.20 9.38
C MET A 1 -43.39 5.72 9.79
N PRO A 2 -42.36 4.88 9.95
CA PRO A 2 -41.03 5.35 10.32
C PRO A 2 -40.43 6.15 9.15
N LYS A 3 -40.01 7.38 9.45
CA LYS A 3 -39.39 8.28 8.49
C LYS A 3 -37.91 7.90 8.42
N ILE A 4 -37.48 7.27 7.33
CA ILE A 4 -36.06 6.97 7.10
C ILE A 4 -35.36 8.29 6.81
N THR A 5 -34.48 8.72 7.71
CA THR A 5 -33.62 9.89 7.50
C THR A 5 -32.53 9.53 6.51
N ALA A 6 -32.58 10.12 5.32
CA ALA A 6 -31.48 10.05 4.37
C ALA A 6 -30.40 11.07 4.78
N TYR A 7 -29.16 10.61 4.94
CA TYR A 7 -28.01 11.50 5.15
C TYR A 7 -27.48 11.98 3.81
N SER A 8 -27.40 13.30 3.60
CA SER A 8 -26.63 13.84 2.47
C SER A 8 -25.16 13.97 2.89
N GLY A 9 -24.27 13.28 2.18
CA GLY A 9 -22.82 13.46 2.33
C GLY A 9 -22.33 14.77 1.72
N HIS A 10 -21.01 14.96 1.74
CA HIS A 10 -20.38 16.04 0.98
C HIS A 10 -20.62 15.84 -0.52
N GLN A 11 -20.99 16.91 -1.22
CA GLN A 11 -21.26 16.86 -2.67
C GLN A 11 -20.02 16.52 -3.49
N ASN A 12 -18.83 16.86 -2.98
CA ASN A 12 -17.54 16.64 -3.63
C ASN A 12 -16.55 16.00 -2.65
N VAL A 13 -15.60 15.25 -3.20
CA VAL A 13 -14.49 14.63 -2.47
C VAL A 13 -13.16 14.98 -3.12
N ALA A 14 -12.10 14.97 -2.32
CA ALA A 14 -10.74 15.26 -2.79
C ALA A 14 -9.73 14.32 -2.10
N MET A 15 -8.60 14.08 -2.78
CA MET A 15 -7.46 13.42 -2.18
C MET A 15 -6.68 14.42 -1.32
N LEU A 16 -6.82 14.32 0.01
CA LEU A 16 -6.21 15.28 0.93
C LEU A 16 -4.71 15.03 1.15
N GLY A 17 -4.26 13.78 1.03
CA GLY A 17 -2.85 13.43 1.19
C GLY A 17 -2.55 12.02 0.72
N ILE A 18 -1.28 11.80 0.37
CA ILE A 18 -0.75 10.50 -0.05
C ILE A 18 0.45 10.14 0.82
N GLY A 19 0.59 8.86 1.13
CA GLY A 19 1.73 8.32 1.85
C GLY A 19 2.14 6.99 1.23
N ALA A 20 3.44 6.78 1.13
CA ALA A 20 4.01 5.57 0.57
C ALA A 20 5.03 5.00 1.54
N TYR A 21 5.09 3.67 1.61
CA TYR A 21 6.18 2.93 2.22
C TYR A 21 6.71 1.94 1.19
N ARG A 22 8.03 1.88 1.07
CA ARG A 22 8.73 0.88 0.24
C ARG A 22 9.62 0.07 1.18
N PRO A 23 9.59 -1.27 1.13
CA PRO A 23 10.50 -2.10 1.90
C PRO A 23 11.95 -1.66 1.77
N ARG A 24 12.74 -1.86 2.81
CA ARG A 24 14.15 -1.44 2.85
C ARG A 24 15.01 -2.22 1.87
N ARG A 25 14.81 -3.53 1.73
CA ARG A 25 15.60 -4.37 0.84
C ARG A 25 15.33 -4.03 -0.63
N LEU A 26 16.37 -3.58 -1.31
CA LEU A 26 16.42 -3.41 -2.76
C LEU A 26 16.98 -4.68 -3.37
N VAL A 27 16.33 -5.15 -4.44
CA VAL A 27 16.71 -6.36 -5.19
C VAL A 27 16.95 -5.92 -6.63
N SER A 28 18.16 -6.14 -7.15
CA SER A 28 18.52 -5.83 -8.54
C SER A 28 17.96 -6.87 -9.50
N ASN A 29 18.06 -6.64 -10.82
CA ASN A 29 17.78 -7.68 -11.80
C ASN A 29 18.82 -8.81 -11.72
N ASP A 30 20.11 -8.48 -11.52
CA ASP A 30 21.17 -9.48 -11.37
C ASP A 30 20.85 -10.51 -10.27
N GLU A 31 20.41 -10.04 -9.10
CA GLU A 31 20.00 -10.92 -7.98
C GLU A 31 18.78 -11.79 -8.36
N VAL A 32 17.86 -11.27 -9.18
CA VAL A 32 16.72 -12.08 -9.67
C VAL A 32 17.19 -13.13 -10.67
N CYS A 33 18.16 -12.81 -11.53
CA CYS A 33 18.72 -13.71 -12.53
C CYS A 33 19.60 -14.81 -11.92
N GLU A 34 20.01 -14.72 -10.65
CA GLU A 34 20.66 -15.85 -9.95
C GLU A 34 19.78 -17.10 -9.89
N VAL A 35 18.45 -16.93 -9.93
CA VAL A 35 17.46 -18.02 -9.82
C VAL A 35 16.53 -18.11 -11.04
N LEU A 36 16.72 -17.23 -12.02
CA LEU A 36 15.88 -17.12 -13.21
C LEU A 36 16.77 -17.14 -14.45
N ASP A 37 16.43 -17.98 -15.44
CA ASP A 37 17.11 -17.98 -16.73
C ASP A 37 16.70 -16.75 -17.56
N SER A 38 17.35 -15.62 -17.27
CA SER A 38 17.08 -14.31 -17.86
C SER A 38 18.29 -13.38 -17.69
N THR A 39 18.18 -12.13 -18.16
CA THR A 39 19.22 -11.10 -18.01
C THR A 39 18.63 -9.75 -17.58
N ASP A 40 19.46 -8.85 -17.03
CA ASP A 40 19.04 -7.47 -16.70
C ASP A 40 18.47 -6.76 -17.92
N GLU A 41 19.14 -6.89 -19.07
CA GLU A 41 18.73 -6.28 -20.32
C GLU A 41 17.35 -6.78 -20.75
N TRP A 42 17.13 -8.10 -20.72
CA TRP A 42 15.85 -8.68 -21.12
C TRP A 42 14.71 -8.23 -20.20
N ILE A 43 14.93 -8.22 -18.87
CA ILE A 43 13.94 -7.77 -17.89
C ILE A 43 13.62 -6.29 -18.10
N PHE A 44 14.65 -5.46 -18.32
CA PHE A 44 14.48 -4.03 -18.52
C PHE A 44 13.77 -3.72 -19.84
N GLU A 45 14.14 -4.35 -20.95
CA GLU A 45 13.49 -4.16 -22.25
C GLU A 45 12.01 -4.53 -22.23
N ARG A 46 11.64 -5.60 -21.50
CA ARG A 46 10.26 -6.09 -21.44
C ARG A 46 9.36 -5.36 -20.45
N SER A 47 9.93 -4.81 -19.38
CA SER A 47 9.13 -4.28 -18.25
C SER A 47 9.51 -2.88 -17.78
N GLY A 48 10.67 -2.36 -18.17
CA GLY A 48 11.23 -1.12 -17.66
C GLY A 48 11.77 -1.21 -16.21
N ILE A 49 11.77 -2.40 -15.61
CA ILE A 49 12.19 -2.60 -14.22
C ILE A 49 13.70 -2.83 -14.18
N ARG A 50 14.41 -2.01 -13.39
CA ARG A 50 15.81 -2.27 -13.00
C ARG A 50 15.91 -2.96 -11.65
N ASN A 51 15.15 -2.45 -10.68
CA ASN A 51 15.21 -2.91 -9.30
C ASN A 51 13.80 -3.01 -8.73
N ARG A 52 13.60 -3.89 -7.75
CA ARG A 52 12.37 -3.99 -6.95
C ARG A 52 12.67 -3.94 -5.45
N ARG A 53 11.62 -3.85 -4.63
CA ARG A 53 11.73 -3.86 -3.17
C ARG A 53 11.04 -5.11 -2.61
N TRP A 54 11.74 -5.86 -1.77
CA TRP A 54 11.20 -7.04 -1.09
C TRP A 54 11.08 -6.78 0.40
N ILE A 55 10.03 -7.34 1.02
CA ILE A 55 9.88 -7.33 2.47
C ILE A 55 11.04 -8.15 3.08
N SER A 56 11.67 -7.62 4.13
CA SER A 56 12.79 -8.28 4.81
C SER A 56 12.78 -8.01 6.31
N GLY A 57 13.38 -8.92 7.10
CA GLY A 57 13.51 -8.76 8.54
C GLY A 57 12.15 -8.65 9.24
N ASP A 58 11.96 -7.54 9.96
CA ASP A 58 10.77 -7.19 10.75
C ASP A 58 9.66 -6.48 9.96
N GLU A 59 9.84 -6.27 8.65
CA GLU A 59 8.81 -5.68 7.80
C GLU A 59 7.65 -6.66 7.55
N SER A 60 6.42 -6.16 7.48
CA SER A 60 5.23 -6.94 7.14
C SER A 60 4.24 -6.09 6.35
N ALA A 61 3.29 -6.72 5.66
CA ALA A 61 2.21 -5.99 4.98
C ALA A 61 1.48 -5.01 5.93
N ARG A 62 1.31 -5.40 7.20
CA ARG A 62 0.71 -4.57 8.24
C ARG A 62 1.56 -3.35 8.59
N SER A 63 2.86 -3.55 8.86
CA SER A 63 3.73 -2.43 9.25
C SER A 63 3.95 -1.45 8.08
N MET A 64 4.01 -1.95 6.84
CA MET A 64 4.07 -1.10 5.66
C MET A 64 2.79 -0.26 5.47
N ALA A 65 1.62 -0.89 5.59
CA ALA A 65 0.33 -0.20 5.46
C ALA A 65 0.18 0.87 6.55
N ALA A 66 0.54 0.56 7.80
CA ALA A 66 0.52 1.51 8.90
C ALA A 66 1.46 2.71 8.64
N ALA A 67 2.70 2.45 8.23
CA ALA A 67 3.67 3.52 7.95
C ALA A 67 3.25 4.39 6.75
N ALA A 68 2.66 3.80 5.71
CA ALA A 68 2.11 4.54 4.58
C ALA A 68 0.91 5.40 5.01
N ALA A 69 -0.01 4.86 5.81
CA ALA A 69 -1.16 5.59 6.32
C ALA A 69 -0.75 6.75 7.23
N GLU A 70 0.22 6.57 8.13
CA GLU A 70 0.73 7.64 8.98
C GLU A 70 1.31 8.81 8.19
N ARG A 71 2.04 8.51 7.09
CA ARG A 71 2.56 9.52 6.17
C ARG A 71 1.43 10.23 5.42
N ALA A 72 0.42 9.49 4.96
CA ALA A 72 -0.74 10.05 4.27
C ALA A 72 -1.53 11.01 5.17
N ILE A 73 -1.78 10.62 6.42
CA ILE A 73 -2.48 11.44 7.43
C ILE A 73 -1.69 12.72 7.72
N ARG A 74 -0.37 12.59 7.92
CA ARG A 74 0.52 13.74 8.13
C ARG A 74 0.47 14.71 6.94
N ASN A 75 0.57 14.19 5.72
CA ASN A 75 0.53 15.00 4.51
C ASN A 75 -0.84 15.64 4.27
N ALA A 76 -1.92 14.99 4.71
CA ALA A 76 -3.28 15.52 4.63
C ALA A 76 -3.58 16.61 5.67
N GLY A 77 -2.78 16.73 6.73
CA GLY A 77 -3.01 17.68 7.81
C GLY A 77 -4.31 17.43 8.60
N VAL A 78 -4.90 16.24 8.47
CA VAL A 78 -6.14 15.86 9.17
C VAL A 78 -5.83 15.22 10.51
N ALA A 79 -6.63 15.53 11.53
CA ALA A 79 -6.56 14.84 12.81
C ALA A 79 -7.00 13.38 12.65
N LYS A 80 -6.29 12.43 13.29
CA LYS A 80 -6.56 10.99 13.16
C LYS A 80 -7.98 10.63 13.57
N GLU A 81 -8.52 11.36 14.54
CA GLU A 81 -9.86 11.19 15.11
C GLU A 81 -10.98 11.54 14.11
N LYS A 82 -10.66 12.21 13.00
CA LYS A 82 -11.61 12.53 11.91
C LYS A 82 -11.74 11.40 10.90
N ILE A 83 -10.94 10.34 10.98
CA ILE A 83 -11.00 9.20 10.07
C ILE A 83 -12.15 8.29 10.49
N GLY A 84 -13.24 8.32 9.73
CA GLY A 84 -14.43 7.50 10.00
C GLY A 84 -14.38 6.07 9.43
N ALA A 85 -13.47 5.80 8.50
CA ALA A 85 -13.35 4.50 7.85
C ALA A 85 -11.91 4.26 7.35
N LEU A 86 -11.51 2.99 7.30
CA LEU A 86 -10.26 2.53 6.70
C LEU A 86 -10.57 1.39 5.74
N ILE A 87 -10.07 1.49 4.52
CA ILE A 87 -10.17 0.43 3.50
C ILE A 87 -8.76 -0.08 3.22
N LEU A 88 -8.51 -1.36 3.48
CA LEU A 88 -7.25 -2.04 3.19
C LEU A 88 -7.39 -2.91 1.95
N ALA A 89 -6.99 -2.39 0.79
CA ALA A 89 -6.94 -3.15 -0.46
C ALA A 89 -5.64 -3.98 -0.54
N THR A 90 -5.73 -5.31 -0.42
CA THR A 90 -4.58 -6.21 -0.52
C THR A 90 -4.98 -7.60 -1.02
N ASN A 91 -4.09 -8.24 -1.78
CA ASN A 91 -4.22 -9.63 -2.25
C ASN A 91 -3.21 -10.58 -1.58
N SER A 92 -2.38 -10.07 -0.66
CA SER A 92 -1.28 -10.82 -0.04
C SER A 92 -1.47 -10.99 1.46
N TRP A 93 -2.69 -10.77 1.96
CA TRP A 93 -3.00 -11.02 3.36
C TRP A 93 -2.97 -12.53 3.63
N ARG A 94 -2.25 -12.93 4.69
CA ARG A 94 -1.99 -14.36 4.95
C ARG A 94 -3.21 -15.10 5.51
N THR A 95 -4.13 -14.38 6.16
CA THR A 95 -5.36 -14.95 6.72
C THR A 95 -6.56 -14.57 5.86
N LYS A 96 -7.55 -15.46 5.74
CA LYS A 96 -8.81 -15.12 5.06
C LYS A 96 -9.67 -14.19 5.92
N ILE A 97 -9.75 -14.48 7.22
CA ILE A 97 -10.57 -13.78 8.22
C ILE A 97 -9.87 -13.86 9.60
N PRO A 98 -9.83 -12.78 10.41
CA PRO A 98 -10.16 -11.41 10.03
C PRO A 98 -9.12 -10.89 9.02
N HIS A 99 -9.62 -10.15 8.03
CA HIS A 99 -8.76 -9.51 7.04
C HIS A 99 -8.24 -8.18 7.61
N GLY A 100 -6.93 -7.95 7.58
CA GLY A 100 -6.33 -6.75 8.19
C GLY A 100 -6.17 -6.77 9.72
N GLY A 101 -6.41 -7.92 10.38
CA GLY A 101 -6.35 -8.08 11.84
C GLY A 101 -4.99 -7.84 12.49
#